data_AF-A0A367IKI0-F1
#
_entry.id   AF-A0A367IKI0-F1
#
_cell.length_a   1.000
_cell.length_b   1.000
_cell.length_c   1.000
_cell.angle_alpha   90.00
_cell.angle_beta   90.00
_cell.angle_gamma   90.00
#
_symmetry.space_group_name_H-M   'P 1'
#
loop_
_entity.id
_entity.type
_entity.pdbx_description
1 polymer ?
#
loop_
_entity_poly.entity_id
_entity_poly.type
_entity_poly.pdbx_seq_one_letter_code
_entity_poly.pdbx_strand_id
1 'polypeptide(L)'
;MFILRRLKPVQRFPLSSHNGLTRSFALLTESQQKDMSQQMFLVGEKNGFLPRQDPLAELPKEFGKLESLLQRMPVQLMDGSPGLLASGQFGDAVRDELPIYDVDSVTDQHLLS
;
A
#
# COMPACT_ATOMS: atom_id res chain seq x y z
N MET A 1 -18.33 63.90 34.36
CA MET A 1 -19.20 63.45 33.25
C MET A 1 -18.56 62.21 32.63
N PHE A 2 -18.92 61.02 33.10
CA PHE A 2 -18.32 59.75 32.66
C PHE A 2 -19.29 59.02 31.73
N ILE A 3 -18.84 58.72 30.50
CA ILE A 3 -19.63 58.04 29.48
C ILE A 3 -19.47 56.52 29.69
N LEU A 4 -20.51 55.86 30.21
CA LEU A 4 -20.62 54.40 30.26
C LEU A 4 -20.84 53.86 28.84
N ARG A 5 -19.82 53.24 28.25
CA ARG A 5 -19.99 52.44 27.03
C ARG A 5 -20.73 51.15 27.39
N ARG A 6 -21.98 51.01 26.95
CA ARG A 6 -22.72 49.73 27.00
C ARG A 6 -21.97 48.67 26.21
N LEU A 7 -21.58 47.58 26.86
CA LEU A 7 -21.13 46.36 26.19
C LEU A 7 -22.31 45.76 25.41
N LYS A 8 -22.10 45.48 24.12
CA LYS A 8 -23.09 44.76 23.31
C LYS A 8 -23.18 43.32 23.82
N PRO A 9 -24.38 42.73 23.92
CA PRO A 9 -24.51 41.33 24.30
C PRO A 9 -23.82 40.45 23.26
N VAL A 10 -22.98 39.54 23.75
CA VAL A 10 -22.39 38.47 22.93
C VAL A 10 -23.53 37.65 22.34
N GLN A 11 -23.65 37.64 21.02
CA GLN A 11 -24.56 36.72 20.34
C GLN A 11 -24.08 35.30 20.65
N ARG A 12 -24.84 34.57 21.46
CA ARG A 12 -24.64 33.13 21.63
C ARG A 12 -25.19 32.47 20.37
N PHE A 13 -24.29 31.96 19.54
CA PHE A 13 -24.67 31.03 18.48
C PHE A 13 -25.38 29.83 19.12
N PRO A 14 -26.49 29.35 18.56
CA PRO A 14 -27.10 28.13 19.05
C PRO A 14 -26.09 26.99 18.92
N LEU A 15 -25.91 26.22 20.00
CA LEU A 15 -25.28 24.90 19.93
C LEU A 15 -26.21 24.03 19.10
N SER A 16 -25.98 24.01 17.79
CA SER A 16 -26.52 22.98 16.91
C SER A 16 -26.09 21.64 17.49
N SER A 17 -27.08 20.78 17.73
CA SER A 17 -26.94 19.38 18.14
C SER A 17 -25.69 18.78 17.49
N HIS A 18 -24.74 18.29 18.30
CA HIS A 18 -23.64 17.49 17.82
C HIS A 18 -24.19 16.15 17.31
N ASN A 19 -24.81 16.15 16.13
CA ASN A 19 -24.71 14.98 15.26
C ASN A 19 -23.21 14.82 15.04
N GLY A 20 -22.64 13.76 15.64
CA GLY A 20 -21.20 13.50 15.62
C GLY A 20 -20.65 13.75 14.23
N LEU A 21 -19.75 14.73 14.13
CA LEU A 21 -19.07 15.07 12.88
C LEU A 21 -18.28 13.84 12.44
N THR A 22 -18.91 12.97 11.65
CA THR A 22 -18.21 12.07 10.76
C THR A 22 -17.48 12.98 9.78
N ARG A 23 -16.22 13.29 10.10
CA ARG A 23 -15.34 14.02 9.22
C ARG A 23 -15.13 13.13 8.01
N SER A 24 -15.91 13.32 6.95
CA SER A 24 -15.72 12.59 5.72
C SER A 24 -14.39 13.03 5.13
N PHE A 25 -13.45 12.10 5.06
CA PHE A 25 -12.26 12.24 4.25
C PHE A 25 -12.70 12.07 2.79
N ALA A 26 -12.58 13.10 1.97
CA ALA A 26 -12.81 12.91 0.53
C ALA A 26 -11.81 11.88 -0.04
N LEU A 27 -10.58 11.87 0.49
CA LEU A 27 -9.50 10.99 0.03
C LEU A 27 -9.80 9.49 0.14
N LEU A 28 -10.41 9.00 1.23
CA LEU A 28 -10.72 7.56 1.33
C LEU A 28 -12.07 7.18 0.70
N THR A 29 -12.87 8.16 0.24
CA THR A 29 -14.12 7.90 -0.53
C THR A 29 -13.93 8.05 -2.05
N GLU A 30 -13.01 8.90 -2.51
CA GLU A 30 -12.65 9.10 -3.93
C GLU A 30 -11.82 7.94 -4.52
N SER A 31 -11.30 7.04 -3.68
CA SER A 31 -10.46 5.90 -4.05
C SER A 31 -11.22 4.75 -4.76
N GLN A 32 -12.40 4.99 -5.32
CA GLN A 32 -13.32 3.92 -5.76
C GLN A 32 -13.30 3.61 -7.26
N GLN A 33 -12.68 4.44 -8.11
CA GLN A 33 -12.61 4.17 -9.56
C GLN A 33 -11.32 3.45 -9.94
N LYS A 34 -11.44 2.29 -10.62
CA LYS A 34 -10.31 1.51 -11.19
C LYS A 34 -9.68 2.27 -12.37
N ASP A 35 -9.17 3.45 -12.09
CA ASP A 35 -8.41 4.27 -13.02
C ASP A 35 -6.92 3.98 -12.80
N MET A 36 -6.26 3.48 -13.84
CA MET A 36 -4.83 3.10 -13.81
C MET A 36 -3.90 4.32 -13.80
N SER A 37 -4.43 5.53 -13.94
CA SER A 37 -3.68 6.78 -13.73
C SER A 37 -3.57 7.18 -12.26
N GLN A 38 -4.35 6.55 -11.38
CA GLN A 38 -4.33 6.79 -9.94
C GLN A 38 -3.27 5.93 -9.25
N GLN A 39 -2.68 6.47 -8.18
CA GLN A 39 -1.64 5.80 -7.38
C GLN A 39 -2.15 4.44 -6.85
N MET A 40 -1.34 3.38 -7.00
CA MET A 40 -1.71 2.03 -6.55
C MET A 40 -1.81 1.89 -5.02
N PHE A 41 -1.04 2.71 -4.29
CA PHE A 41 -1.02 2.79 -2.83
C PHE A 41 -1.80 4.00 -2.36
N LEU A 42 -3.08 3.78 -2.09
CA LEU A 42 -3.93 4.75 -1.41
C LEU A 42 -4.67 4.02 -0.31
N VAL A 43 -4.65 4.59 0.90
CA VAL A 43 -5.43 4.04 2.00
C VAL A 43 -6.90 4.29 1.71
N GLY A 44 -7.68 3.22 1.56
CA GLY A 44 -9.10 3.28 1.24
C GLY A 44 -9.91 2.40 2.16
N GLU A 45 -11.22 2.66 2.28
CA GLU A 45 -12.09 1.85 3.14
C GLU A 45 -12.18 0.38 2.67
N LYS A 46 -12.09 0.15 1.36
CA LYS A 46 -12.24 -1.18 0.75
C LYS A 46 -11.03 -2.09 0.97
N ASN A 47 -9.84 -1.57 0.69
CA ASN A 47 -8.60 -2.36 0.65
C ASN A 47 -7.69 -2.04 1.85
N GLY A 48 -8.03 -1.05 2.68
CA GLY A 48 -7.13 -0.58 3.73
C GLY A 48 -5.80 -0.12 3.15
N PHE A 49 -4.71 -0.74 3.58
CA PHE A 49 -3.36 -0.52 3.06
C PHE A 49 -3.01 -1.42 1.87
N LEU A 50 -3.85 -2.39 1.51
CA LEU A 50 -3.58 -3.26 0.39
C LEU A 50 -3.68 -2.48 -0.92
N PRO A 51 -2.81 -2.78 -1.90
CA PRO A 51 -2.89 -2.19 -3.22
C PRO A 51 -4.28 -2.31 -3.83
N ARG A 52 -4.62 -1.36 -4.71
CA ARG A 52 -5.90 -1.36 -5.43
C ARG A 52 -5.97 -2.41 -6.54
N GLN A 53 -4.81 -2.84 -7.01
CA GLN A 53 -4.66 -3.82 -8.07
C GLN A 53 -4.08 -5.11 -7.49
N ASP A 54 -4.39 -6.24 -8.12
CA ASP A 54 -3.85 -7.52 -7.71
C ASP A 54 -2.33 -7.55 -7.94
N PRO A 55 -1.56 -8.20 -7.05
CA PRO A 55 -0.14 -8.37 -7.24
C PRO A 55 0.14 -9.29 -8.44
N LEU A 56 1.35 -9.16 -9.00
CA LEU A 56 1.80 -10.07 -10.05
C LEU A 56 1.94 -11.49 -9.48
N ALA A 57 1.36 -12.46 -10.18
CA ALA A 57 1.49 -13.87 -9.83
C ALA A 57 2.86 -14.43 -10.24
N GLU A 58 3.42 -13.91 -11.32
CA GLU A 58 4.74 -14.27 -11.86
C GLU A 58 5.47 -13.01 -12.28
N LEU A 59 6.78 -12.97 -12.05
CA LEU A 59 7.61 -11.86 -12.49
C LEU A 59 7.87 -11.90 -14.01
N PRO A 60 8.12 -10.73 -14.63
CA PRO A 60 8.56 -10.65 -16.02
C PRO A 60 9.80 -11.47 -16.30
N LYS A 61 9.96 -11.87 -17.57
CA LYS A 61 11.03 -12.77 -18.01
C LYS A 61 12.43 -12.27 -17.66
N GLU A 62 12.67 -10.96 -17.66
CA GLU A 62 13.96 -10.39 -17.25
C GLU A 62 14.37 -10.79 -15.82
N PHE A 63 13.41 -11.03 -14.92
CA PHE A 63 13.63 -11.42 -13.53
C PHE A 63 13.55 -12.94 -13.32
N GLY A 64 13.70 -13.75 -14.38
CA GLY A 64 13.50 -15.21 -14.29
C GLY A 64 14.41 -15.93 -13.28
N LYS A 65 15.61 -15.41 -12.99
CA LYS A 65 16.47 -15.96 -11.92
C LYS A 65 15.89 -15.69 -10.53
N LEU A 66 15.34 -14.50 -10.31
CA LEU A 66 14.67 -14.16 -9.07
C LEU A 66 13.39 -14.98 -8.91
N GLU A 67 12.56 -15.08 -9.95
CA GLU A 67 11.35 -15.92 -9.95
C GLU A 67 11.69 -17.38 -9.59
N SER A 68 12.73 -17.96 -10.21
CA SER A 68 13.17 -19.33 -9.90
C SER A 68 13.63 -19.51 -8.45
N LEU A 69 14.28 -18.50 -7.86
CA LEU A 69 14.65 -18.52 -6.44
C LEU A 69 13.41 -18.47 -5.55
N LEU A 70 12.44 -17.60 -5.86
CA LEU A 70 11.18 -17.47 -5.12
C LEU A 70 10.33 -18.74 -5.18
N GLN A 71 10.24 -19.39 -6.34
CA GLN A 71 9.49 -20.64 -6.51
C GLN A 71 10.11 -21.82 -5.72
N ARG A 72 11.43 -21.82 -5.52
CA ARG A 72 12.14 -22.85 -4.72
C ARG A 72 12.30 -22.47 -3.24
N MET A 73 12.01 -21.23 -2.87
CA MET A 73 12.19 -20.69 -1.53
C MET A 73 11.37 -21.43 -0.45
N PRO A 74 10.08 -21.78 -0.64
CA PRO A 74 9.21 -22.24 0.44
C PRO A 74 9.80 -23.37 1.29
N VAL A 75 9.33 -23.48 2.54
CA VAL A 75 9.70 -24.62 3.40
C VAL A 75 9.26 -25.94 2.74
N GLN A 76 8.08 -25.95 2.15
CA GLN A 76 7.54 -27.09 1.42
C GLN A 76 7.08 -26.63 0.03
N LEU A 77 7.52 -27.34 -1.01
CA LEU A 77 7.11 -27.11 -2.39
C LEU A 77 5.74 -27.72 -2.66
N MET A 78 5.15 -27.38 -3.81
CA MET A 78 3.82 -27.86 -4.19
C MET A 78 3.72 -29.40 -4.30
N ASP A 79 4.83 -30.06 -4.62
CA ASP A 79 4.93 -31.51 -4.67
C ASP A 79 5.18 -32.16 -3.29
N GLY A 80 5.25 -31.36 -2.23
CA GLY A 80 5.49 -31.78 -0.86
C GLY A 80 6.96 -31.94 -0.49
N SER A 81 7.89 -31.78 -1.43
CA SER A 81 9.33 -31.88 -1.16
C SER A 81 9.86 -30.65 -0.39
N PRO A 82 10.99 -30.77 0.34
CA PRO A 82 11.59 -29.64 1.05
C PRO A 82 12.18 -28.61 0.09
N GLY A 83 11.84 -27.34 0.26
CA GLY A 83 12.48 -26.26 -0.50
C GLY A 83 13.73 -25.69 0.17
N LEU A 84 14.20 -24.55 -0.34
CA LEU A 84 15.48 -23.95 0.06
C LEU A 84 15.46 -23.44 1.50
N LEU A 85 14.33 -22.94 2.00
CA LEU A 85 14.22 -22.53 3.40
C LEU A 85 14.24 -23.73 4.36
N ALA A 86 13.65 -24.86 3.98
CA ALA A 86 13.68 -26.06 4.83
C ALA A 86 15.09 -26.64 5.00
N SER A 87 15.92 -26.51 3.97
CA SER A 87 17.30 -27.00 3.98
C SER A 87 18.32 -25.94 4.43
N GLY A 88 17.88 -24.70 4.70
CA GLY A 88 18.77 -23.59 5.05
C GLY A 88 19.68 -23.11 3.90
N GLN A 89 19.41 -23.53 2.66
CA GLN A 89 20.26 -23.29 1.49
C GLN A 89 19.90 -22.00 0.73
N PHE A 90 18.82 -21.31 1.10
CA PHE A 90 18.35 -20.14 0.35
C PHE A 90 19.41 -19.02 0.28
N GLY A 91 20.17 -18.79 1.37
CA GLY A 91 21.22 -17.76 1.38
C GLY A 91 22.36 -18.04 0.40
N ASP A 92 22.82 -19.30 0.33
CA ASP A 92 23.84 -19.72 -0.64
C ASP A 92 23.31 -19.63 -2.08
N ALA A 93 22.08 -20.09 -2.32
CA ALA A 93 21.43 -20.00 -3.63
C ALA A 93 21.30 -18.54 -4.10
N VAL A 94 20.94 -17.61 -3.21
CA VAL A 94 20.89 -16.18 -3.54
C VAL A 94 22.29 -15.65 -3.87
N ARG A 95 23.30 -15.96 -3.07
CA ARG A 95 24.68 -15.52 -3.31
C ARG A 95 25.22 -16.00 -4.67
N ASP A 96 24.92 -17.25 -5.02
CA ASP A 96 25.53 -17.92 -6.16
C ASP A 96 24.73 -17.73 -7.46
N GLU A 97 23.41 -17.49 -7.38
CA GLU A 97 22.51 -17.45 -8.53
C GLU A 97 21.87 -16.09 -8.83
N LEU A 98 21.75 -15.17 -7.86
CA LEU A 98 21.04 -13.90 -8.05
C LEU A 98 21.95 -12.86 -8.73
N PRO A 99 21.65 -12.43 -9.97
CA PRO A 99 22.40 -11.35 -10.60
C PRO A 99 22.02 -10.00 -9.99
N ILE A 100 22.89 -9.01 -10.17
CA ILE A 100 22.52 -7.61 -9.97
C ILE A 100 21.62 -7.19 -11.13
N TYR A 101 20.40 -6.74 -10.81
CA TYR A 101 19.46 -6.20 -11.79
C TYR A 101 19.63 -4.68 -11.89
N ASP A 102 19.62 -4.18 -13.12
CA ASP A 102 19.39 -2.76 -13.39
C ASP A 102 17.87 -2.52 -13.38
N VAL A 103 17.43 -1.70 -12.43
CA VAL A 103 16.01 -1.36 -12.22
C VAL A 103 15.68 0.08 -12.61
N ASP A 104 16.66 0.86 -13.09
CA ASP A 104 16.49 2.29 -13.35
C ASP A 104 15.46 2.58 -14.46
N SER A 105 15.25 1.61 -15.36
CA SER A 105 14.30 1.71 -16.46
C SER A 105 12.93 1.12 -16.16
N VAL A 106 12.73 0.50 -14.99
CA VAL A 106 11.45 -0.08 -14.60
C VAL A 106 10.50 1.06 -14.26
N THR A 107 9.41 1.19 -15.01
CA THR A 107 8.36 2.20 -14.77
C THR A 107 7.03 1.60 -14.33
N ASP A 108 6.91 0.28 -14.39
CA ASP A 108 5.71 -0.42 -13.97
C ASP A 108 5.59 -0.39 -12.44
N GLN A 109 4.53 0.25 -11.96
CA GLN A 109 4.29 0.36 -10.52
C GLN A 109 4.06 -1.00 -9.88
N HIS A 110 3.52 -2.00 -10.60
CA HIS A 110 3.32 -3.36 -10.06
C HIS A 110 4.62 -4.09 -9.73
N LEU A 111 5.75 -3.69 -10.33
CA LEU A 111 7.06 -4.29 -10.09
C LEU A 111 7.85 -3.57 -8.99
N LEU A 112 7.49 -2.32 -8.71
CA LEU A 112 8.20 -1.44 -7.78
C LEU A 112 7.50 -1.30 -6.42
N SER A 113 6.39 -2.01 -6.24
CA SER A 113 5.47 -1.90 -5.10
C SER A 113 5.75 -2.89 -3.99
#